data_AF-A0A519TY00-F1
#
_entry.id   AF-A0A519TY00-F1
#
_cell.length_a   1.000
_cell.length_b   1.000
_cell.length_c   1.000
_cell.angle_alpha   90.00
_cell.angle_beta   90.00
_cell.angle_gamma   90.00
#
_symmetry.space_group_name_H-M   'P 1'
#
loop_
_entity.id
_entity.type
_entity.pdbx_description
1 polymer ?
#
loop_
_entity_poly.entity_id
_entity_poly.type
_entity_poly.pdbx_seq_one_letter_code
_entity_poly.pdbx_strand_id
1 'polypeptide(L)'
;MKFAELYKKSMELWPDVIDISDGEIAGNGTLFKNLSSVWNEVEFVSKAKGEWYDLMAWIVFGNLHDLARHHLLNGINKLKKTDVNEDKIKQDLLENLQAEDYRDMLEDFIMLNGPQKY
;
A
#
# COMPACT_ATOMS: atom_id res chain seq x y z
N MET A 1 -16.27 -1.41 -1.63
CA MET A 1 -15.85 -1.02 -3.01
C MET A 1 -15.29 -2.24 -3.75
N LYS A 2 -15.33 -2.30 -5.09
CA LYS A 2 -14.63 -3.37 -5.82
C LYS A 2 -13.11 -3.17 -5.71
N PHE A 3 -12.35 -4.25 -5.51
CA PHE A 3 -10.90 -4.18 -5.30
C PHE A 3 -10.18 -3.45 -6.44
N ALA A 4 -10.46 -3.78 -7.70
CA ALA A 4 -9.80 -3.16 -8.84
C ALA A 4 -9.99 -1.64 -8.90
N GLU A 5 -11.17 -1.14 -8.49
CA GLU A 5 -11.44 0.30 -8.42
C GLU A 5 -10.68 0.95 -7.27
N LEU A 6 -10.72 0.32 -6.10
CA LEU A 6 -10.02 0.78 -4.91
C LEU A 6 -8.51 0.83 -5.15
N TYR A 7 -7.93 -0.25 -5.67
CA TYR A 7 -6.51 -0.34 -6.03
C TYR A 7 -6.12 0.77 -6.99
N LYS A 8 -6.82 0.91 -8.12
CA LYS A 8 -6.52 1.96 -9.10
C LYS A 8 -6.54 3.35 -8.48
N LYS A 9 -7.60 3.71 -7.76
CA LYS A 9 -7.73 5.04 -7.15
C LYS A 9 -6.73 5.29 -6.03
N SER A 10 -6.37 4.27 -5.25
CA SER A 10 -5.35 4.39 -4.22
C SER A 10 -3.95 4.56 -4.83
N MET A 11 -3.63 3.85 -5.92
CA MET A 11 -2.34 3.98 -6.62
C MET A 11 -2.16 5.34 -7.30
N GLU A 12 -3.25 6.05 -7.63
CA GLU A 12 -3.22 7.43 -8.14
C GLU A 12 -2.72 8.44 -7.08
N LEU A 13 -2.78 8.11 -5.79
CA LEU A 13 -2.26 8.96 -4.72
C LEU A 13 -0.73 8.94 -4.64
N TRP A 14 -0.10 7.90 -5.18
CA TRP A 14 1.33 7.70 -5.10
C TRP A 14 2.04 8.28 -6.34
N PRO A 15 3.22 8.91 -6.16
CA PRO A 15 4.05 9.35 -7.27
C PRO A 15 4.53 8.16 -8.10
N ASP A 16 4.72 8.36 -9.39
CA ASP A 16 5.15 7.29 -10.31
C ASP A 16 6.52 6.72 -9.96
N VAL A 17 7.41 7.57 -9.47
CA VAL A 17 8.77 7.23 -9.07
C VAL A 17 9.11 7.87 -7.74
N ILE A 18 9.73 7.11 -6.83
CA ILE A 18 10.23 7.58 -5.54
C ILE A 18 11.74 7.37 -5.52
N ASP A 19 12.49 8.42 -5.21
CA ASP A 19 13.93 8.31 -4.94
C ASP A 19 14.14 7.74 -3.54
N ILE A 20 14.92 6.66 -3.45
CA ILE A 20 15.29 5.98 -2.20
C ILE A 20 16.81 5.96 -2.00
N SER A 21 17.53 6.85 -2.69
CA SER A 21 18.99 7.03 -2.53
C SER A 21 19.41 7.41 -1.11
N ASP A 22 18.46 7.91 -0.31
CA ASP A 22 18.60 8.27 1.10
C ASP A 22 18.39 7.07 2.06
N GLY A 23 18.30 5.86 1.52
CA GLY A 23 18.14 4.63 2.28
C GLY A 23 19.29 4.37 3.24
N GLU A 24 18.99 4.27 4.53
CA GLU A 24 19.94 4.01 5.60
C GLU A 24 19.57 2.74 6.37
N ILE A 25 20.51 1.80 6.53
CA ILE A 25 20.32 0.64 7.42
C ILE A 25 20.55 1.12 8.86
N ALA A 26 19.51 1.06 9.68
CA ALA A 26 19.54 1.56 11.06
C ALA A 26 19.01 0.50 12.02
N GLY A 27 19.89 -0.01 12.91
CA GLY A 27 19.51 -0.96 13.95
C GLY A 27 18.81 -2.20 13.41
N ASN A 28 17.50 -2.32 13.70
CA ASN A 28 16.64 -3.44 13.30
C ASN A 28 15.83 -3.18 12.01
N GLY A 29 16.10 -2.11 11.27
CA GLY A 29 15.32 -1.75 10.09
C GLY A 29 16.10 -0.96 9.04
N THR A 30 15.37 -0.49 8.05
CA THR A 30 15.86 0.40 6.99
C THR A 30 14.98 1.63 6.98
N LEU A 31 15.59 2.80 6.88
CA LEU A 31 14.92 4.09 6.88
C LEU A 31 15.06 4.73 5.50
N PHE A 32 13.96 5.27 4.99
CA PHE A 32 13.89 5.99 3.72
C PHE A 32 13.12 7.30 3.97
N LYS A 33 13.83 8.41 4.23
CA LYS A 33 13.23 9.71 4.58
C LYS A 33 12.33 10.23 3.44
N ASN A 34 12.75 10.04 2.19
CA ASN A 34 11.97 10.41 1.01
C ASN A 34 10.66 9.61 0.94
N LEU A 35 10.73 8.29 1.11
CA LEU A 35 9.53 7.44 1.13
C LEU A 35 8.61 7.78 2.31
N SER A 36 9.16 8.07 3.48
CA SER A 36 8.40 8.55 4.64
C SER A 36 7.73 9.90 4.40
N SER A 37 8.38 10.81 3.66
CA SER A 37 7.77 12.10 3.28
C SER A 37 6.57 11.89 2.36
N VAL A 38 6.72 11.03 1.34
CA VAL A 38 5.62 10.65 0.44
C VAL A 38 4.48 10.01 1.23
N TRP A 39 4.80 9.11 2.17
CA TRP A 39 3.80 8.50 3.05
C TRP A 39 2.98 9.55 3.80
N ASN A 40 3.62 10.54 4.43
CA ASN A 40 2.91 11.57 5.20
C ASN A 40 1.89 12.33 4.33
N GLU A 41 2.23 12.62 3.07
CA GLU A 41 1.34 13.29 2.12
C GLU A 41 0.17 12.37 1.71
N VAL A 42 0.47 11.12 1.37
CA VAL A 42 -0.54 10.14 0.98
C VAL A 42 -1.49 9.84 2.13
N GLU A 43 -0.97 9.66 3.35
CA GLU A 43 -1.74 9.39 4.56
C GLU A 43 -2.73 10.52 4.85
N PHE A 44 -2.29 11.78 4.73
CA PHE A 44 -3.16 12.92 4.92
C PHE A 44 -4.34 12.91 3.93
N VAL A 45 -4.06 12.64 2.65
CA VAL A 45 -5.08 12.60 1.59
C VAL A 45 -5.99 11.37 1.70
N SER A 46 -5.45 10.20 2.07
CA SER A 46 -6.19 8.95 2.18
C SER A 46 -7.19 9.00 3.34
N LYS A 47 -6.77 9.51 4.51
CA LYS A 47 -7.66 9.72 5.66
C LYS A 47 -8.84 10.62 5.33
N ALA A 48 -8.61 11.69 4.57
CA ALA A 48 -9.68 12.57 4.11
C ALA A 48 -10.66 11.90 3.12
N LYS A 49 -10.25 10.82 2.44
CA LYS A 49 -11.09 10.05 1.51
C LYS A 49 -11.88 8.91 2.18
N GLY A 50 -11.52 8.55 3.41
CA GLY A 50 -12.21 7.53 4.21
C GLY A 50 -11.42 6.25 4.41
N GLU A 51 -11.95 5.38 5.27
CA GLU A 51 -11.25 4.22 5.85
C GLU A 51 -10.70 3.23 4.80
N TRP A 52 -11.43 3.00 3.71
CA TRP A 52 -10.94 2.17 2.60
C TRP A 52 -9.65 2.69 1.98
N TYR A 53 -9.53 4.01 1.83
CA TYR A 53 -8.31 4.62 1.27
C TYR A 53 -7.20 4.66 2.31
N ASP A 54 -7.53 4.93 3.57
CA ASP A 54 -6.56 4.94 4.67
C ASP A 54 -5.88 3.58 4.82
N LEU A 55 -6.67 2.51 4.89
CA LEU A 55 -6.17 1.14 4.95
C LEU A 55 -5.32 0.77 3.72
N MET A 56 -5.78 1.14 2.52
CA MET A 56 -5.02 0.89 1.29
C MET A 56 -3.70 1.65 1.23
N ALA A 57 -3.67 2.90 1.70
CA ALA A 57 -2.44 3.67 1.76
C ALA A 57 -1.43 2.96 2.67
N TRP A 58 -1.86 2.49 3.84
CA TRP A 58 -1.01 1.73 4.75
C TRP A 58 -0.44 0.45 4.11
N ILE A 59 -1.29 -0.32 3.42
CA ILE A 59 -0.88 -1.56 2.73
C ILE A 59 0.12 -1.28 1.60
N VAL A 60 -0.15 -0.25 0.78
CA VAL A 60 0.76 0.13 -0.31
C VAL A 60 2.09 0.64 0.23
N PHE A 61 2.06 1.41 1.33
CA PHE A 61 3.28 1.87 1.99
C PHE A 61 4.15 0.70 2.46
N GLY A 62 3.57 -0.30 3.14
CA GLY A 62 4.29 -1.50 3.57
C GLY A 62 4.96 -2.24 2.41
N ASN A 63 4.22 -2.43 1.31
CA ASN A 63 4.75 -3.08 0.11
C ASN A 63 5.86 -2.27 -0.58
N LEU A 64 5.71 -0.95 -0.68
CA LEU A 64 6.75 -0.07 -1.22
C LEU A 64 7.99 -0.07 -0.33
N HIS A 65 7.83 -0.11 0.99
CA HIS A 65 8.93 -0.15 1.94
C HIS A 65 9.71 -1.48 1.85
N ASP A 66 9.02 -2.60 1.66
CA ASP A 66 9.64 -3.90 1.41
C ASP A 66 10.42 -3.90 0.09
N LEU A 67 9.83 -3.36 -0.96
CA LEU A 67 10.50 -3.20 -2.25
C LEU A 67 11.72 -2.27 -2.14
N ALA A 68 11.61 -1.17 -1.39
CA ALA A 68 12.69 -0.23 -1.11
C ALA A 68 13.90 -0.92 -0.50
N ARG A 69 13.64 -1.77 0.50
CA ARG A 69 14.65 -2.58 1.17
C ARG A 69 15.37 -3.51 0.20
N HIS A 70 14.62 -4.22 -0.65
CA HIS A 70 15.21 -5.07 -1.67
C HIS A 70 16.04 -4.29 -2.68
N HIS A 71 15.57 -3.12 -3.12
CA HIS A 71 16.31 -2.27 -4.04
C HIS A 71 17.61 -1.74 -3.44
N LEU A 72 17.58 -1.27 -2.19
CA LEU A 72 18.78 -0.81 -1.48
C LEU A 72 19.85 -1.91 -1.42
N LEU A 73 19.47 -3.15 -1.09
CA LEU A 73 20.37 -4.30 -1.05
C LEU A 73 20.98 -4.67 -2.42
N ASN A 74 20.34 -4.25 -3.51
CA ASN A 74 20.79 -4.49 -4.88
C ASN A 74 21.41 -3.23 -5.53
N GLY A 75 21.64 -2.15 -4.76
CA GLY A 75 22.21 -0.89 -5.27
C GLY A 75 21.28 -0.11 -6.21
N ILE A 76 19.97 -0.39 -6.17
CA ILE A 76 18.94 0.33 -6.92
C ILE A 76 18.40 1.45 -6.03
N ASN A 77 18.34 2.68 -6.56
CA ASN A 77 17.99 3.87 -5.79
C ASN A 77 16.63 4.48 -6.17
N LYS A 78 15.82 3.81 -6.99
CA LYS A 78 14.50 4.30 -7.41
C LYS A 78 13.46 3.20 -7.31
N LEU A 79 12.30 3.54 -6.78
CA LEU A 79 11.10 2.70 -6.81
C LEU A 79 10.13 3.23 -7.85
N LYS A 80 9.47 2.33 -8.57
CA LYS A 80 8.27 2.70 -9.33
C LYS A 80 7.04 2.13 -8.66
N LYS A 81 5.96 2.91 -8.59
CA LYS A 81 4.70 2.40 -8.01
C LYS A 81 4.14 1.19 -8.75
N THR A 82 4.46 1.06 -10.04
CA THR A 82 4.07 -0.06 -10.89
C THR A 82 4.83 -1.36 -10.59
N ASP A 83 5.91 -1.30 -9.82
CA ASP A 83 6.69 -2.49 -9.45
C ASP A 83 6.06 -3.22 -8.24
N VAL A 84 5.02 -2.63 -7.63
CA VAL A 84 4.22 -3.26 -6.57
C VAL A 84 3.33 -4.34 -7.18
N ASN A 85 3.31 -5.53 -6.56
CA ASN A 85 2.49 -6.64 -7.01
C ASN A 85 1.03 -6.47 -6.55
N GLU A 86 0.11 -6.30 -7.51
CA GLU A 86 -1.33 -6.13 -7.23
C GLU A 86 -1.96 -7.32 -6.48
N ASP A 87 -1.58 -8.56 -6.81
CA ASP A 87 -2.08 -9.76 -6.12
C ASP A 87 -1.62 -9.78 -4.66
N LYS A 88 -0.38 -9.35 -4.39
CA LYS A 88 0.14 -9.22 -3.03
C LYS A 88 -0.62 -8.14 -2.25
N ILE A 89 -0.90 -7.00 -2.86
CA ILE A 89 -1.72 -5.93 -2.25
C ILE A 89 -3.12 -6.45 -1.93
N LYS A 90 -3.73 -7.23 -2.82
CA LYS A 90 -5.04 -7.83 -2.59
C LYS A 90 -5.01 -8.81 -1.42
N GLN A 91 -3.97 -9.63 -1.34
CA GLN A 91 -3.78 -10.56 -0.22
C GLN A 91 -3.62 -9.80 1.10
N ASP A 92 -2.76 -8.77 1.14
CA ASP A 92 -2.53 -7.97 2.35
C ASP A 92 -3.79 -7.24 2.80
N LEU A 93 -4.59 -6.72 1.85
CA LEU A 93 -5.89 -6.16 2.16
C LEU A 93 -6.80 -7.20 2.81
N LEU A 94 -6.91 -8.39 2.24
CA LEU A 94 -7.76 -9.44 2.79
C LEU A 94 -7.31 -9.87 4.20
N GLU A 95 -6.01 -9.97 4.44
CA GLU A 95 -5.42 -10.29 5.74
C GLU A 95 -5.74 -9.21 6.78
N ASN A 96 -5.60 -7.92 6.43
CA ASN A 96 -5.96 -6.83 7.33
C ASN A 96 -7.46 -6.81 7.64
N LEU A 97 -8.32 -7.02 6.63
CA LEU A 97 -9.76 -7.08 6.81
C LEU A 97 -10.24 -8.22 7.72
N GLN A 98 -9.40 -9.23 8.02
CA GLN A 98 -9.76 -10.27 9.01
C GLN A 98 -9.74 -9.75 10.46
N ALA A 99 -9.16 -8.58 10.72
CA ALA A 99 -9.15 -8.01 12.07
C ALA A 99 -10.57 -7.63 12.52
N GLU A 100 -10.83 -7.72 13.82
CA GLU A 100 -12.17 -7.48 14.39
C GLU A 100 -12.70 -6.08 14.06
N ASP A 101 -11.82 -5.08 14.05
CA ASP A 101 -12.14 -3.68 13.76
C ASP A 101 -12.59 -3.42 12.31
N TYR A 102 -12.42 -4.38 11.40
CA TYR A 102 -12.76 -4.25 9.97
C TYR A 102 -13.86 -5.22 9.50
N ARG A 103 -14.65 -5.78 10.42
CA ARG A 103 -15.66 -6.80 10.08
C ARG A 103 -16.67 -6.33 9.04
N ASP A 104 -17.19 -5.11 9.17
CA ASP A 104 -18.14 -4.52 8.22
C ASP A 104 -17.52 -4.31 6.83
N MET A 105 -16.27 -3.81 6.79
CA MET A 105 -15.51 -3.67 5.55
C MET A 105 -15.25 -5.04 4.89
N LEU A 106 -14.98 -6.09 5.66
CA LEU A 106 -14.79 -7.44 5.15
C LEU A 106 -16.08 -7.99 4.50
N GLU A 107 -17.24 -7.80 5.15
CA GLU A 107 -18.54 -8.20 4.61
C GLU A 107 -18.81 -7.51 3.26
N ASP A 108 -18.60 -6.20 3.19
CA ASP A 108 -18.70 -5.40 1.97
C ASP A 108 -17.74 -5.91 0.88
N PHE A 109 -16.51 -6.24 1.26
CA PHE A 109 -15.50 -6.75 0.33
C PHE A 109 -15.93 -8.08 -0.28
N ILE A 110 -16.38 -9.03 0.55
CA ILE A 110 -16.85 -10.35 0.10
C ILE A 110 -18.08 -10.21 -0.79
N MET A 111 -19.04 -9.36 -0.43
CA MET A 111 -20.25 -9.13 -1.21
C MET A 111 -19.93 -8.58 -2.62
N LEU A 112 -18.97 -7.66 -2.72
CA LEU A 112 -18.65 -6.98 -3.97
C LEU A 112 -17.63 -7.72 -4.86
N ASN A 113 -16.82 -8.61 -4.28
CA ASN A 113 -15.70 -9.26 -4.96
C ASN A 113 -15.74 -10.81 -4.94
N GLY A 114 -16.68 -11.40 -4.22
CA GLY A 114 -16.89 -12.86 -4.17
C GLY A 114 -17.45 -13.41 -5.48
N PRO A 115 -17.41 -14.76 -5.67
CA PRO A 115 -18.02 -15.39 -6.83
C PRO A 115 -19.51 -15.07 -6.87
N GLN A 116 -19.95 -14.41 -7.93
CA GLN A 116 -21.37 -14.18 -8.15
C GLN A 116 -22.03 -15.53 -8.43
N LYS A 117 -22.85 -16.01 -7.48
CA LYS A 117 -23.74 -17.13 -7.73
C LYS A 117 -24.84 -16.63 -8.67
N TYR A 118 -24.79 -17.05 -9.93
CA TYR A 118 -25.90 -16.95 -10.87
C TYR A 118 -26.92 -18.05 -10.59
#